data_AF-A0A950LMJ4-F1
#
_entry.id   AF-A0A950LMJ4-F1
#
_cell.length_a   1.000
_cell.length_b   1.000
_cell.length_c   1.000
_cell.angle_alpha   90.00
_cell.angle_beta   90.00
_cell.angle_gamma   90.00
#
_symmetry.space_group_name_H-M   'P 1'
#
loop_
_entity.id
_entity.type
_entity.pdbx_description
1 polymer ?
#
loop_
_entity_poly.entity_id
_entity_poly.type
_entity_poly.pdbx_seq_one_letter_code
_entity_poly.pdbx_strand_id
1 'polypeptide(L)'
;QLIEGDFEAWRDFDLPDCDYIAMHGVYAWISEAARSAVFDLLASRLKPGGLLYVSYNAYPGWGAVAPLRQFLLDYASRLSGDKLANVAETIRHLQMLRDKGAGYFKENPSAGAMLDDLAGKDIRYVAHEIFVPHWSPQSFSAVAKRMRETGLAFVGSATLGQNYPRPSVKAEFLPLLLKEKDRERAELYRDYTNNTFFRRDVFARIAADTPRREVLPLLEPISFGTSVPLEDLARAIPLPDGEMPLVGEPYDGLRRALANGTKRLPEIVELTPFRAQKREAIAQALQFLAIGNQVVPFAHATTAASASEDWDIPLPLNRRLLTDPVNRDASIMLLSPARGCATVMPRGDALVLLAVAEAPGRAVDLAWDYAEARKAWLPGRSAPATTRDAHRAAFAEIRRSLVGARIAKLIELGVVAPR
;
A
#
# COMPACT_ATOMS: atom_id res chain seq x y z
N GLN A 1 -18.89 12.38 6.98
CA GLN A 1 -19.44 13.37 6.03
C GLN A 1 -18.66 13.25 4.74
N LEU A 2 -19.32 13.27 3.59
CA LEU A 2 -18.69 13.42 2.28
C LEU A 2 -19.09 14.78 1.75
N ILE A 3 -18.13 15.55 1.25
CA ILE A 3 -18.32 16.93 0.81
C ILE A 3 -17.78 17.00 -0.62
N GLU A 4 -18.60 17.51 -1.53
CA GLU A 4 -18.24 17.74 -2.92
C GLU A 4 -17.82 19.20 -3.09
N GLY A 5 -16.62 19.44 -3.62
CA GLY A 5 -16.15 20.76 -4.02
C GLY A 5 -14.63 20.87 -4.13
N ASP A 6 -14.17 22.05 -4.52
CA ASP A 6 -12.76 22.30 -4.80
C ASP A 6 -11.96 22.67 -3.54
N PHE A 7 -10.66 22.39 -3.57
CA PHE A 7 -9.77 22.80 -2.48
C PHE A 7 -9.78 24.30 -2.24
N GLU A 8 -9.93 25.12 -3.28
CA GLU A 8 -9.95 26.58 -3.16
C GLU A 8 -11.17 27.10 -2.38
N ALA A 9 -12.28 26.34 -2.39
CA ALA A 9 -13.51 26.64 -1.67
C ALA A 9 -13.56 26.01 -0.26
N TRP A 10 -12.43 25.49 0.26
CA TRP A 10 -12.47 24.70 1.50
C TRP A 10 -13.06 25.43 2.72
N ARG A 11 -13.01 26.77 2.72
CA ARG A 11 -13.54 27.64 3.79
C ARG A 11 -15.07 27.71 3.79
N ASP A 12 -15.72 27.33 2.70
CA ASP A 12 -17.18 27.28 2.60
C ASP A 12 -17.75 26.00 3.25
N PHE A 13 -16.85 25.07 3.60
CA PHE A 13 -17.21 23.82 4.25
C PHE A 13 -16.99 23.91 5.77
N ASP A 14 -17.96 23.38 6.53
CA ASP A 14 -17.83 23.19 7.97
C ASP A 14 -16.93 21.99 8.25
N LEU A 15 -15.61 22.23 8.23
CA LEU A 15 -14.58 21.22 8.48
C LEU A 15 -14.12 21.24 9.94
N PRO A 16 -14.06 20.08 10.63
CA PRO A 16 -13.52 20.01 11.98
C PRO A 16 -12.00 20.16 11.97
N ASP A 17 -11.43 20.43 13.13
CA ASP A 17 -10.00 20.24 13.34
C ASP A 17 -9.65 18.75 13.33
N CYS A 18 -8.58 18.39 12.65
CA CYS A 18 -8.18 17.02 12.35
C CYS A 18 -6.91 16.61 13.10
N ASP A 19 -6.91 15.41 13.65
CA ASP A 19 -5.70 14.75 14.18
C ASP A 19 -4.86 14.14 13.03
N TYR A 20 -5.54 13.73 11.95
CA TYR A 20 -4.92 13.15 10.75
C TYR A 20 -5.52 13.76 9.50
N ILE A 21 -4.69 14.14 8.55
CA ILE A 21 -5.09 14.52 7.19
C ILE A 21 -4.32 13.63 6.22
N ALA A 22 -4.99 13.07 5.22
CA ALA A 22 -4.38 12.20 4.22
C ALA A 22 -4.71 12.67 2.80
N MET A 23 -3.67 12.86 1.98
CA MET A 23 -3.76 13.24 0.58
C MET A 23 -3.01 12.21 -0.27
N HIS A 24 -3.75 11.24 -0.81
CA HIS A 24 -3.19 10.16 -1.62
C HIS A 24 -3.45 10.40 -3.11
N GLY A 25 -2.39 10.56 -3.90
CA GLY A 25 -2.48 10.62 -5.36
C GLY A 25 -3.09 11.91 -5.91
N VAL A 26 -3.05 13.02 -5.15
CA VAL A 26 -3.66 14.30 -5.55
C VAL A 26 -2.63 15.41 -5.71
N TYR A 27 -1.64 15.49 -4.82
CA TYR A 27 -0.76 16.67 -4.68
C TYR A 27 -0.01 17.09 -5.97
N ALA A 28 0.46 16.12 -6.76
CA ALA A 28 1.15 16.39 -8.03
C ALA A 28 0.19 16.72 -9.18
N TRP A 29 -1.13 16.50 -9.01
CA TRP A 29 -2.15 16.56 -10.06
C TRP A 29 -3.06 17.80 -9.97
N ILE A 30 -2.79 18.69 -9.03
CA ILE A 30 -3.57 19.90 -8.81
C ILE A 30 -2.79 21.16 -9.18
N SER A 31 -3.51 22.25 -9.44
CA SER A 31 -2.95 23.56 -9.75
C SER A 31 -2.13 24.11 -8.57
N GLU A 32 -1.28 25.11 -8.82
CA GLU A 32 -0.56 25.80 -7.74
C GLU A 32 -1.51 26.54 -6.78
N ALA A 33 -2.63 27.06 -7.29
CA ALA A 33 -3.68 27.69 -6.49
C ALA A 33 -4.33 26.67 -5.54
N ALA A 34 -4.72 25.50 -6.06
CA ALA A 34 -5.26 24.42 -5.24
C ALA A 34 -4.23 23.89 -4.23
N ARG A 35 -2.94 23.76 -4.59
CA ARG A 35 -1.89 23.41 -3.62
C ARG A 35 -1.79 24.45 -2.50
N SER A 36 -1.82 25.74 -2.86
CA SER A 36 -1.81 26.84 -1.88
C SER A 36 -3.02 26.78 -0.95
N ALA A 37 -4.22 26.50 -1.48
CA ALA A 37 -5.42 26.31 -0.68
C ALA A 37 -5.32 25.08 0.25
N VAL A 38 -4.72 23.98 -0.20
CA VAL A 38 -4.41 22.83 0.65
C VAL A 38 -3.48 23.23 1.80
N PHE A 39 -2.43 24.02 1.55
CA PHE A 39 -1.53 24.49 2.60
C PHE A 39 -2.24 25.37 3.63
N ASP A 40 -3.11 26.26 3.20
CA ASP A 40 -3.96 27.06 4.08
C ASP A 40 -4.87 26.18 4.95
N LEU A 41 -5.49 25.15 4.35
CA LEU A 41 -6.32 24.18 5.07
C LEU A 41 -5.48 23.46 6.11
N LEU A 42 -4.31 22.95 5.74
CA LEU A 42 -3.41 22.25 6.66
C LEU A 42 -3.03 23.15 7.83
N ALA A 43 -2.63 24.40 7.56
CA ALA A 43 -2.30 25.41 8.56
C ALA A 43 -3.46 25.67 9.54
N SER A 44 -4.70 25.64 9.03
CA SER A 44 -5.89 26.01 9.80
C SER A 44 -6.54 24.85 10.55
N ARG A 45 -6.51 23.63 9.99
CA ARG A 45 -7.32 22.49 10.47
C ARG A 45 -6.52 21.35 11.07
N LEU A 46 -5.20 21.26 10.81
CA LEU A 46 -4.41 20.20 11.44
C LEU A 46 -4.06 20.61 12.88
N LYS A 47 -4.46 19.82 13.87
CA LYS A 47 -4.18 20.09 15.28
C LYS A 47 -2.67 20.05 15.61
N PRO A 48 -2.20 20.71 16.69
CA PRO A 48 -0.86 20.49 17.22
C PRO A 48 -0.58 18.99 17.47
N GLY A 49 0.56 18.49 16.99
CA GLY A 49 0.89 17.06 17.02
C GLY A 49 0.19 16.20 15.96
N GLY A 50 -0.75 16.75 15.19
CA GLY A 50 -1.45 16.04 14.14
C GLY A 50 -0.54 15.65 12.97
N LEU A 51 -0.93 14.61 12.22
CA LEU A 51 -0.15 14.06 11.12
C LEU A 51 -0.77 14.32 9.76
N LEU A 52 0.07 14.68 8.79
CA LEU A 52 -0.26 14.72 7.37
C LEU A 52 0.41 13.55 6.66
N TYR A 53 -0.38 12.71 6.00
CA TYR A 53 0.10 11.81 4.96
C TYR A 53 -0.06 12.48 3.59
N VAL A 54 1.00 12.51 2.79
CA VAL A 54 0.95 13.02 1.41
C VAL A 54 1.73 12.12 0.46
N SER A 55 1.15 11.82 -0.70
CA SER A 55 1.85 11.10 -1.75
C SER A 55 1.86 11.84 -3.08
N TYR A 56 2.96 11.74 -3.82
CA TYR A 56 3.18 12.53 -5.03
C TYR A 56 4.23 11.92 -5.97
N ASN A 57 4.04 12.18 -7.26
CA ASN A 57 5.03 11.90 -8.29
C ASN A 57 6.28 12.73 -8.02
N ALA A 58 7.46 12.11 -8.08
CA ALA A 58 8.69 12.72 -7.62
C ALA A 58 9.78 12.80 -8.68
N TYR A 59 10.65 13.79 -8.52
CA TYR A 59 11.96 13.82 -9.17
C TYR A 59 13.00 13.06 -8.33
N PRO A 60 14.01 12.45 -8.97
CA PRO A 60 14.33 12.52 -10.40
C PRO A 60 13.60 11.51 -11.30
N GLY A 61 12.89 10.51 -10.74
CA GLY A 61 12.31 9.40 -11.52
C GLY A 61 11.47 9.83 -12.72
N TRP A 62 10.59 10.81 -12.52
CA TRP A 62 9.76 11.34 -13.62
C TRP A 62 10.50 12.19 -14.64
N GLY A 63 11.75 12.61 -14.40
CA GLY A 63 12.49 13.48 -15.31
C GLY A 63 12.65 12.90 -16.72
N ALA A 64 12.99 11.62 -16.82
CA ALA A 64 13.14 10.92 -18.10
C ALA A 64 11.79 10.57 -18.76
N VAL A 65 10.72 10.46 -17.97
CA VAL A 65 9.40 9.97 -18.42
C VAL A 65 8.43 11.11 -18.75
N ALA A 66 8.59 12.29 -18.15
CA ALA A 66 7.73 13.44 -18.39
C ALA A 66 7.58 13.83 -19.88
N PRO A 67 8.62 13.76 -20.74
CA PRO A 67 8.46 14.03 -22.16
C PRO A 67 7.50 13.07 -22.88
N LEU A 68 7.38 11.82 -22.43
CA LEU A 68 6.42 10.85 -22.98
C LEU A 68 4.98 11.36 -22.81
N ARG A 69 4.65 11.86 -21.62
CA ARG A 69 3.32 12.43 -21.33
C ARG A 69 3.07 13.70 -22.15
N GLN A 70 4.08 14.56 -22.29
CA GLN A 70 3.98 15.76 -23.12
C GLN A 70 3.66 15.40 -24.58
N PHE A 71 4.35 14.41 -25.14
CA PHE A 71 4.05 13.92 -26.48
C PHE A 71 2.61 13.40 -26.58
N LEU A 72 2.16 12.61 -25.60
CA LEU A 72 0.79 12.09 -25.57
C LEU A 72 -0.25 13.22 -25.66
N LEU A 73 -0.07 14.30 -24.89
CA LEU A 73 -0.96 15.46 -24.92
C LEU A 73 -0.90 16.23 -26.25
N ASP A 74 0.30 16.52 -26.74
CA ASP A 74 0.50 17.32 -27.96
C ASP A 74 0.04 16.59 -29.22
N TYR A 75 0.19 15.27 -29.25
CA TYR A 75 -0.25 14.45 -30.37
C TYR A 75 -1.77 14.25 -30.31
N ALA A 76 -2.31 13.83 -29.16
CA ALA A 76 -3.74 13.54 -29.04
C ALA A 76 -4.62 14.80 -29.19
N SER A 77 -4.14 15.98 -28.80
CA SER A 77 -4.88 17.25 -28.96
C SER A 77 -5.07 17.68 -30.41
N ARG A 78 -4.26 17.15 -31.34
CA ARG A 78 -4.36 17.41 -32.78
C ARG A 78 -5.22 16.38 -33.52
N LEU A 79 -5.60 15.30 -32.86
CA LEU A 79 -6.50 14.30 -33.40
C LEU A 79 -7.95 14.74 -33.22
N SER A 80 -8.76 14.57 -34.26
CA SER A 80 -10.21 14.77 -34.20
C SER A 80 -10.92 13.46 -33.84
N GLY A 81 -12.11 13.53 -33.26
CA GLY A 81 -12.91 12.34 -32.94
C GLY A 81 -12.82 11.90 -31.48
N ASP A 82 -12.96 10.59 -31.26
CA ASP A 82 -13.08 10.01 -29.92
C ASP A 82 -11.76 10.07 -29.13
N LYS A 83 -11.82 10.58 -27.90
CA LYS A 83 -10.63 10.78 -27.05
C LYS A 83 -9.94 9.46 -26.71
N LEU A 84 -10.68 8.37 -26.51
CA LEU A 84 -10.09 7.08 -26.16
C LEU A 84 -9.37 6.46 -27.36
N ALA A 85 -9.99 6.55 -28.54
CA ALA A 85 -9.36 6.16 -29.80
C ALA A 85 -8.07 6.96 -30.06
N ASN A 86 -8.08 8.26 -29.79
CA ASN A 86 -6.91 9.12 -29.94
C ASN A 86 -5.76 8.70 -29.02
N VAL A 87 -6.03 8.34 -27.76
CA VAL A 87 -4.99 7.82 -26.86
C VAL A 87 -4.42 6.51 -27.38
N ALA A 88 -5.27 5.57 -27.82
CA ALA A 88 -4.82 4.29 -28.34
C ALA A 88 -3.98 4.45 -29.61
N GLU A 89 -4.36 5.36 -30.50
CA GLU A 89 -3.56 5.72 -31.67
C GLU A 89 -2.22 6.34 -31.29
N THR A 90 -2.21 7.24 -30.32
CA THR A 90 -0.97 7.89 -29.85
C THR A 90 0.00 6.88 -29.24
N ILE A 91 -0.50 5.93 -28.43
CA ILE A 91 0.32 4.84 -27.88
C ILE A 91 0.93 4.00 -29.00
N ARG A 92 0.14 3.57 -30.00
CA ARG A 92 0.66 2.81 -31.15
C ARG A 92 1.71 3.61 -31.92
N HIS A 93 1.51 4.92 -32.07
CA HIS A 93 2.47 5.80 -32.74
C HIS A 93 3.79 5.87 -31.95
N LEU A 94 3.74 6.03 -30.62
CA LEU A 94 4.92 6.01 -29.77
C LEU A 94 5.64 4.66 -29.80
N GLN A 95 4.91 3.54 -29.82
CA GLN A 95 5.50 2.21 -29.97
C GLN A 95 6.23 2.10 -31.31
N MET A 96 5.62 2.56 -32.40
CA MET A 96 6.27 2.62 -33.72
C MET A 96 7.54 3.47 -33.71
N LEU A 97 7.54 4.64 -33.05
CA LEU A 97 8.73 5.48 -32.92
C LEU A 97 9.84 4.77 -32.13
N ARG A 98 9.49 4.13 -31.01
CA ARG A 98 10.42 3.33 -30.19
C ARG A 98 11.02 2.19 -31.00
N ASP A 99 10.19 1.42 -31.70
CA ASP A 99 10.59 0.22 -32.42
C ASP A 99 11.48 0.57 -33.64
N LYS A 100 11.36 1.80 -34.17
CA LYS A 100 12.28 2.37 -35.18
C LYS A 100 13.55 3.01 -34.61
N GLY A 101 13.76 2.96 -33.29
CA GLY A 101 14.97 3.47 -32.64
C GLY A 101 15.01 4.99 -32.48
N ALA A 102 13.85 5.64 -32.27
CA ALA A 102 13.82 7.08 -32.00
C ALA A 102 14.71 7.45 -30.79
N GLY A 103 15.47 8.55 -30.92
CA GLY A 103 16.50 8.95 -29.97
C GLY A 103 16.01 9.08 -28.52
N TYR A 104 14.78 9.57 -28.31
CA TYR A 104 14.19 9.66 -26.97
C TYR A 104 14.17 8.31 -26.25
N PHE A 105 13.68 7.24 -26.89
CA PHE A 105 13.60 5.91 -26.28
C PHE A 105 14.96 5.22 -26.18
N LYS A 106 15.85 5.46 -27.16
CA LYS A 106 17.20 4.91 -27.15
C LYS A 106 18.02 5.41 -25.95
N GLU A 107 17.92 6.72 -25.66
CA GLU A 107 18.63 7.34 -24.54
C GLU A 107 17.86 7.26 -23.22
N ASN A 108 16.56 6.89 -23.25
CA ASN A 108 15.71 6.78 -22.05
C ASN A 108 14.93 5.45 -22.02
N PRO A 109 15.58 4.32 -21.66
CA PRO A 109 14.91 3.02 -21.58
C PRO A 109 13.70 3.00 -20.62
N SER A 110 13.73 3.81 -19.57
CA SER A 110 12.62 3.97 -18.61
C SER A 110 11.33 4.52 -19.27
N ALA A 111 11.46 5.39 -20.28
CA ALA A 111 10.32 5.86 -21.06
C ALA A 111 9.71 4.75 -21.92
N GLY A 112 10.56 3.84 -22.43
CA GLY A 112 10.11 2.64 -23.16
C GLY A 112 9.32 1.70 -22.25
N ALA A 113 9.84 1.43 -21.05
CA ALA A 113 9.15 0.60 -20.06
C ALA A 113 7.82 1.23 -19.60
N MET A 114 7.78 2.55 -19.40
CA MET A 114 6.52 3.25 -19.09
C MET A 114 5.51 3.13 -20.24
N LEU A 115 5.96 3.24 -21.50
CA LEU A 115 5.09 3.06 -22.66
C LEU A 115 4.48 1.65 -22.72
N ASP A 116 5.25 0.63 -22.37
CA ASP A 116 4.75 -0.75 -22.28
C ASP A 116 3.71 -0.92 -21.17
N ASP A 117 3.98 -0.34 -20.00
CA ASP A 117 3.01 -0.33 -18.89
C ASP A 117 1.70 0.38 -19.27
N LEU A 118 1.79 1.55 -19.92
CA LEU A 118 0.60 2.27 -20.42
C LEU A 118 -0.17 1.46 -21.46
N ALA A 119 0.53 0.76 -22.37
CA ALA A 119 -0.10 -0.07 -23.38
C ALA A 119 -0.82 -1.29 -22.80
N GLY A 120 -0.38 -1.79 -21.62
CA GLY A 120 -1.01 -2.91 -20.93
C GLY A 120 -2.21 -2.55 -20.04
N LYS A 121 -2.45 -1.26 -19.79
CA LYS A 121 -3.52 -0.76 -18.90
C LYS A 121 -4.84 -0.52 -19.65
N ASP A 122 -5.94 -0.41 -18.89
CA ASP A 122 -7.24 0.01 -19.44
C ASP A 122 -7.10 1.42 -20.04
N ILE A 123 -7.44 1.55 -21.32
CA ILE A 123 -7.29 2.81 -22.05
C ILE A 123 -8.04 3.98 -21.40
N ARG A 124 -9.13 3.72 -20.69
CA ARG A 124 -9.89 4.73 -19.96
C ARG A 124 -9.09 5.26 -18.77
N TYR A 125 -8.46 4.36 -18.01
CA TYR A 125 -7.56 4.74 -16.92
C TYR A 125 -6.39 5.58 -17.43
N VAL A 126 -5.78 5.13 -18.53
CA VAL A 126 -4.66 5.85 -19.17
C VAL A 126 -5.09 7.23 -19.66
N ALA A 127 -6.26 7.35 -20.29
CA ALA A 127 -6.81 8.64 -20.69
C ALA A 127 -7.07 9.57 -19.49
N HIS A 128 -7.63 9.05 -18.39
CA HIS A 128 -7.83 9.82 -17.16
C HIS A 128 -6.51 10.31 -16.56
N GLU A 129 -5.47 9.49 -16.55
CA GLU A 129 -4.15 9.86 -16.00
C GLU A 129 -3.39 10.84 -16.92
N ILE A 130 -3.50 10.69 -18.24
CA ILE A 130 -2.81 11.55 -19.20
C ILE A 130 -3.48 12.92 -19.29
N PHE A 131 -4.81 12.98 -19.45
CA PHE A 131 -5.49 14.24 -19.80
C PHE A 131 -5.76 15.17 -18.62
N VAL A 132 -5.28 14.86 -17.41
CA VAL A 132 -5.37 15.81 -16.29
C VAL A 132 -4.64 17.11 -16.68
N PRO A 133 -5.29 18.29 -16.62
CA PRO A 133 -4.67 19.53 -17.09
C PRO A 133 -3.47 19.95 -16.24
N HIS A 134 -3.50 19.62 -14.95
CA HIS A 134 -2.43 19.91 -14.01
C HIS A 134 -1.66 18.66 -13.67
N TRP A 135 -0.36 18.70 -13.89
CA TRP A 135 0.55 17.65 -13.47
C TRP A 135 1.95 18.24 -13.30
N SER A 136 2.52 18.05 -12.12
CA SER A 136 3.85 18.56 -11.78
C SER A 136 4.51 17.65 -10.75
N PRO A 137 5.41 16.76 -11.16
CA PRO A 137 6.26 16.02 -10.23
C PRO A 137 7.04 16.99 -9.33
N GLN A 138 7.27 16.60 -8.08
CA GLN A 138 7.88 17.47 -7.07
C GLN A 138 9.18 16.86 -6.55
N SER A 139 10.18 17.70 -6.26
CA SER A 139 11.33 17.24 -5.47
C SER A 139 10.94 17.21 -4.00
N PHE A 140 11.48 16.26 -3.23
CA PHE A 140 11.28 16.22 -1.79
C PHE A 140 11.65 17.56 -1.13
N SER A 141 12.75 18.19 -1.54
CA SER A 141 13.21 19.47 -0.99
C SER A 141 12.19 20.60 -1.16
N ALA A 142 11.51 20.67 -2.31
CA ALA A 142 10.47 21.67 -2.55
C ALA A 142 9.24 21.42 -1.64
N VAL A 143 8.81 20.17 -1.53
CA VAL A 143 7.70 19.79 -0.65
C VAL A 143 8.03 20.05 0.81
N ALA A 144 9.20 19.60 1.29
CA ALA A 144 9.64 19.78 2.66
C ALA A 144 9.75 21.26 3.04
N LYS A 145 10.29 22.10 2.15
CA LYS A 145 10.33 23.56 2.35
C LYS A 145 8.93 24.14 2.53
N ARG A 146 8.00 23.79 1.63
CA ARG A 146 6.64 24.31 1.65
C ARG A 146 5.85 23.84 2.88
N MET A 147 6.03 22.58 3.28
CA MET A 147 5.44 22.04 4.52
C MET A 147 5.99 22.80 5.75
N ARG A 148 7.30 23.04 5.81
CA ARG A 148 7.92 23.79 6.91
C ARG A 148 7.37 25.22 7.04
N GLU A 149 7.08 25.89 5.92
CA GLU A 149 6.41 27.22 5.92
C GLU A 149 5.02 27.19 6.58
N THR A 150 4.36 26.02 6.63
CA THR A 150 3.06 25.82 7.29
C THR A 150 3.15 25.27 8.73
N GLY A 151 4.35 25.20 9.29
CA GLY A 151 4.60 24.64 10.63
C GLY A 151 4.57 23.11 10.69
N LEU A 152 4.83 22.45 9.55
CA LEU A 152 4.92 20.99 9.45
C LEU A 152 6.38 20.54 9.32
N ALA A 153 6.76 19.52 10.08
CA ALA A 153 8.08 18.91 10.02
C ALA A 153 8.01 17.49 9.44
N PHE A 154 8.99 17.11 8.62
CA PHE A 154 9.07 15.77 8.05
C PHE A 154 9.43 14.73 9.12
N VAL A 155 8.54 13.74 9.35
CA VAL A 155 8.75 12.69 10.36
C VAL A 155 9.17 11.35 9.75
N GLY A 156 8.85 11.10 8.48
CA GLY A 156 9.34 9.93 7.75
C GLY A 156 8.50 9.54 6.55
N SER A 157 8.90 8.45 5.90
CA SER A 157 8.12 7.83 4.84
C SER A 157 7.08 6.88 5.42
N ALA A 158 5.89 6.82 4.83
CA ALA A 158 4.90 5.79 5.12
C ALA A 158 5.34 4.40 4.59
N THR A 159 6.37 4.35 3.74
CA THR A 159 7.07 3.11 3.39
C THR A 159 8.12 2.84 4.46
N LEU A 160 7.82 1.96 5.43
CA LEU A 160 8.65 1.77 6.64
C LEU A 160 10.14 1.56 6.34
N GLY A 161 10.48 0.72 5.36
CA GLY A 161 11.86 0.46 4.97
C GLY A 161 12.63 1.71 4.52
N GLN A 162 11.97 2.72 3.96
CA GLN A 162 12.65 3.96 3.53
C GLN A 162 13.14 4.81 4.71
N ASN A 163 12.67 4.56 5.94
CA ASN A 163 13.15 5.26 7.13
C ASN A 163 14.49 4.73 7.66
N TYR A 164 14.99 3.61 7.14
CA TYR A 164 16.23 2.97 7.57
C TYR A 164 17.23 2.92 6.42
N PRO A 165 18.51 3.31 6.62
CA PRO A 165 19.48 3.37 5.53
C PRO A 165 19.60 2.06 4.72
N ARG A 166 19.83 0.92 5.38
CA ARG A 166 20.10 -0.36 4.71
C ARG A 166 18.97 -0.86 3.77
N PRO A 167 17.69 -0.91 4.20
CA PRO A 167 16.61 -1.30 3.30
C PRO A 167 16.19 -0.19 2.31
N SER A 168 16.70 1.04 2.48
CA SER A 168 16.32 2.17 1.63
C SER A 168 17.23 2.41 0.42
N VAL A 169 18.47 1.92 0.42
CA VAL A 169 19.44 2.13 -0.68
C VAL A 169 20.30 0.88 -0.90
N LYS A 170 20.93 0.78 -2.07
CA LYS A 170 21.96 -0.23 -2.34
C LYS A 170 23.14 -0.07 -1.36
N ALA A 171 23.83 -1.17 -1.05
CA ALA A 171 24.91 -1.21 -0.07
C ALA A 171 26.04 -0.21 -0.37
N GLU A 172 26.36 0.03 -1.66
CA GLU A 172 27.39 0.99 -2.09
C GLU A 172 27.09 2.43 -1.65
N PHE A 173 25.81 2.81 -1.51
CA PHE A 173 25.38 4.14 -1.08
C PHE A 173 25.12 4.24 0.42
N LEU A 174 25.18 3.13 1.17
CA LEU A 174 24.94 3.13 2.61
C LEU A 174 25.86 4.09 3.38
N PRO A 175 27.18 4.18 3.11
CA PRO A 175 28.06 5.11 3.81
C PRO A 175 27.68 6.58 3.62
N LEU A 176 27.07 6.93 2.47
CA LEU A 176 26.60 8.30 2.19
C LEU A 176 25.48 8.69 3.16
N LEU A 177 24.49 7.81 3.35
CA LEU A 177 23.36 8.05 4.23
C LEU A 177 23.74 8.01 5.71
N LEU A 178 24.67 7.15 6.12
CA LEU A 178 25.08 7.02 7.52
C LEU A 178 25.92 8.21 8.02
N LYS A 179 26.65 8.88 7.12
CA LYS A 179 27.44 10.07 7.45
C LYS A 179 26.62 11.35 7.49
N GLU A 180 25.51 11.40 6.76
CA GLU A 180 24.68 12.59 6.66
C GLU A 180 23.83 12.78 7.93
N LYS A 181 23.93 13.97 8.52
CA LYS A 181 23.19 14.35 9.73
C LYS A 181 21.92 15.14 9.41
N ASP A 182 21.91 15.82 8.27
CA ASP A 182 20.77 16.54 7.75
C ASP A 182 19.78 15.57 7.10
N ARG A 183 18.61 15.42 7.73
CA ARG A 183 17.58 14.50 7.23
C ARG A 183 17.11 14.86 5.82
N GLU A 184 16.97 16.14 5.50
CA GLU A 184 16.49 16.54 4.17
C GLU A 184 17.51 16.19 3.09
N ARG A 185 18.80 16.33 3.41
CA ARG A 185 19.87 15.91 2.51
C ARG A 185 19.96 14.39 2.37
N ALA A 186 19.73 13.64 3.43
CA ALA A 186 19.64 12.19 3.35
C ALA A 186 18.47 11.73 2.45
N GLU A 187 17.33 12.41 2.48
CA GLU A 187 16.21 12.15 1.55
C GLU A 187 16.57 12.51 0.11
N LEU A 188 17.27 13.63 -0.11
CA LEU A 188 17.79 14.00 -1.44
C LEU A 188 18.71 12.90 -1.99
N TYR A 189 19.65 12.39 -1.20
CA TYR A 189 20.50 11.28 -1.62
C TYR A 189 19.72 10.01 -1.92
N ARG A 190 18.69 9.68 -1.12
CA ARG A 190 17.81 8.54 -1.43
C ARG A 190 17.09 8.72 -2.76
N ASP A 191 16.57 9.91 -3.04
CA ASP A 191 15.82 10.14 -4.27
C ASP A 191 16.68 9.95 -5.52
N TYR A 192 17.92 10.43 -5.48
CA TYR A 192 18.84 10.27 -6.62
C TYR A 192 19.44 8.88 -6.73
N THR A 193 19.76 8.21 -5.62
CA THR A 193 20.34 6.85 -5.67
C THR A 193 19.33 5.79 -6.08
N ASN A 194 18.03 6.00 -5.78
CA ASN A 194 16.95 5.10 -6.15
C ASN A 194 16.21 5.49 -7.42
N ASN A 195 16.52 6.64 -8.02
CA ASN A 195 15.74 7.25 -9.09
C ASN A 195 14.24 7.33 -8.72
N THR A 196 13.93 7.87 -7.55
CA THR A 196 12.58 7.82 -6.95
C THR A 196 11.53 8.40 -7.88
N PHE A 197 10.52 7.59 -8.22
CA PHE A 197 9.36 7.97 -9.04
C PHE A 197 8.18 8.50 -8.22
N PHE A 198 8.01 8.02 -7.00
CA PHE A 198 6.83 8.30 -6.19
C PHE A 198 7.19 8.30 -4.70
N ARG A 199 6.76 9.34 -3.99
CA ARG A 199 6.96 9.49 -2.55
C ARG A 199 5.66 9.33 -1.78
N ARG A 200 5.79 8.85 -0.55
CA ARG A 200 4.70 8.68 0.43
C ARG A 200 5.22 9.18 1.77
N ASP A 201 5.07 10.47 2.00
CA ASP A 201 5.68 11.16 3.12
C ASP A 201 4.68 11.44 4.23
N VAL A 202 5.16 11.43 5.46
CA VAL A 202 4.43 11.80 6.66
C VAL A 202 5.09 13.03 7.28
N PHE A 203 4.28 14.06 7.50
CA PHE A 203 4.66 15.29 8.20
C PHE A 203 3.85 15.41 9.49
N ALA A 204 4.37 16.12 10.49
CA ALA A 204 3.67 16.38 11.74
C ALA A 204 3.66 17.87 12.07
N ARG A 205 2.59 18.36 12.70
CA ARG A 205 2.52 19.73 13.25
C ARG A 205 3.31 19.79 14.56
N ILE A 206 4.62 19.88 14.44
CA ILE A 206 5.58 19.95 15.55
C ILE A 206 6.67 20.96 15.21
N ALA A 207 7.42 21.41 16.21
CA ALA A 207 8.57 22.27 15.99
C ALA A 207 9.63 21.55 15.12
N ALA A 208 10.24 22.27 14.18
CA ALA A 208 11.18 21.68 13.22
C ALA A 208 12.42 21.04 13.87
N ASP A 209 12.79 21.52 15.07
CA ASP A 209 13.91 21.07 15.88
C ASP A 209 13.52 20.00 16.92
N THR A 210 12.30 19.47 16.87
CA THR A 210 11.84 18.41 17.79
C THR A 210 12.80 17.20 17.71
N PRO A 211 13.47 16.83 18.82
CA PRO A 211 14.41 15.72 18.82
C PRO A 211 13.72 14.40 18.47
N ARG A 212 14.47 13.51 17.80
CA ARG A 212 14.00 12.14 17.59
C ARG A 212 13.84 11.44 18.93
N ARG A 213 12.65 10.88 19.15
CA ARG A 213 12.36 10.03 20.30
C ARG A 213 13.06 8.69 20.15
N GLU A 214 13.45 8.11 21.28
CA GLU A 214 13.94 6.73 21.32
C GLU A 214 12.84 5.77 20.87
N VAL A 215 13.21 4.80 20.03
CA VAL A 215 12.24 3.88 19.44
C VAL A 215 11.70 2.89 20.47
N LEU A 216 12.55 2.38 21.36
CA LEU A 216 12.17 1.30 22.27
C LEU A 216 10.95 1.66 23.12
N PRO A 217 10.87 2.82 23.81
CA PRO A 217 9.67 3.22 24.55
C PRO A 217 8.42 3.39 23.69
N LEU A 218 8.58 3.71 22.40
CA LEU A 218 7.45 3.85 21.46
C LEU A 218 6.87 2.49 21.05
N LEU A 219 7.65 1.42 21.11
CA LEU A 219 7.20 0.06 20.76
C LEU A 219 6.46 -0.63 21.91
N GLU A 220 6.75 -0.27 23.16
CA GLU A 220 6.19 -0.92 24.34
C GLU A 220 4.66 -0.95 24.43
N PRO A 221 3.93 0.14 24.13
CA PRO A 221 2.46 0.11 24.22
C PRO A 221 1.81 -0.61 23.03
N ILE A 222 2.55 -0.88 21.95
CA ILE A 222 2.00 -1.41 20.70
C ILE A 222 1.90 -2.94 20.80
N SER A 223 0.70 -3.45 20.49
CA SER A 223 0.47 -4.89 20.34
C SER A 223 0.87 -5.32 18.93
N PHE A 224 1.72 -6.34 18.83
CA PHE A 224 2.20 -6.87 17.56
C PHE A 224 1.65 -8.27 17.31
N GLY A 225 1.35 -8.59 16.05
CA GLY A 225 0.87 -9.90 15.61
C GLY A 225 1.16 -10.13 14.13
N THR A 226 0.70 -11.24 13.56
CA THR A 226 0.85 -11.53 12.12
C THR A 226 -0.47 -11.36 11.36
N SER A 227 -0.38 -10.94 10.10
CA SER A 227 -1.56 -10.80 9.21
C SER A 227 -1.96 -12.10 8.53
N VAL A 228 -1.04 -13.06 8.48
CA VAL A 228 -1.20 -14.37 7.84
C VAL A 228 -0.74 -15.47 8.81
N PRO A 229 -1.12 -16.74 8.59
CA PRO A 229 -0.58 -17.87 9.32
C PRO A 229 0.96 -17.95 9.29
N LEU A 230 1.53 -18.67 10.25
CA LEU A 230 2.98 -18.80 10.43
C LEU A 230 3.69 -19.32 9.17
N GLU A 231 3.08 -20.30 8.50
CA GLU A 231 3.58 -20.95 7.29
C GLU A 231 3.61 -20.02 6.07
N ASP A 232 2.75 -19.01 6.05
CA ASP A 232 2.62 -18.03 4.95
C ASP A 232 3.54 -16.80 5.18
N LEU A 233 4.28 -16.75 6.29
CA LEU A 233 5.20 -15.63 6.57
C LEU A 233 6.46 -15.70 5.70
N ALA A 234 6.75 -14.59 5.03
CA ALA A 234 8.04 -14.37 4.39
C ALA A 234 9.19 -14.48 5.42
N ARG A 235 10.38 -14.87 4.94
CA ARG A 235 11.58 -15.04 5.78
C ARG A 235 12.72 -14.09 5.44
N ALA A 236 12.47 -13.11 4.58
CA ALA A 236 13.43 -12.10 4.18
C ALA A 236 12.76 -10.73 4.02
N ILE A 237 13.58 -9.68 3.98
CA ILE A 237 13.17 -8.33 3.60
C ILE A 237 13.75 -8.05 2.20
N PRO A 238 12.96 -7.57 1.22
CA PRO A 238 13.49 -7.13 -0.05
C PRO A 238 14.36 -5.88 0.11
N LEU A 239 15.48 -5.82 -0.60
CA LEU A 239 16.41 -4.70 -0.63
C LEU A 239 16.58 -4.20 -2.07
N PRO A 240 17.05 -2.96 -2.29
CA PRO A 240 17.35 -2.47 -3.65
C PRO A 240 18.42 -3.27 -4.40
N ASP A 241 19.22 -4.06 -3.69
CA ASP A 241 20.34 -4.86 -4.19
C ASP A 241 20.25 -6.36 -3.83
N GLY A 242 19.06 -6.86 -3.53
CA GLY A 242 18.84 -8.29 -3.22
C GLY A 242 17.81 -8.49 -2.12
N GLU A 243 18.08 -9.43 -1.21
CA GLU A 243 17.23 -9.71 -0.06
C GLU A 243 18.06 -9.87 1.21
N MET A 244 17.48 -9.49 2.35
CA MET A 244 18.07 -9.69 3.66
C MET A 244 17.33 -10.81 4.38
N PRO A 245 17.92 -12.01 4.52
CA PRO A 245 17.28 -13.09 5.25
C PRO A 245 17.16 -12.75 6.74
N LEU A 246 15.99 -13.02 7.30
CA LEU A 246 15.67 -12.88 8.73
C LEU A 246 15.47 -14.28 9.31
N VAL A 247 16.55 -15.05 9.44
CA VAL A 247 16.53 -16.46 9.84
C VAL A 247 17.22 -16.65 11.19
N GLY A 248 16.82 -17.69 11.92
CA GLY A 248 17.35 -17.98 13.25
C GLY A 248 16.70 -17.15 14.36
N GLU A 249 17.18 -17.34 15.59
CA GLU A 249 16.73 -16.56 16.74
C GLU A 249 17.35 -15.14 16.71
N PRO A 250 16.61 -14.09 17.11
CA PRO A 250 15.24 -14.10 17.64
C PRO A 250 14.10 -14.13 16.59
N TYR A 251 14.38 -14.04 15.30
CA TYR A 251 13.35 -13.88 14.26
C TYR A 251 12.35 -15.04 14.22
N ASP A 252 12.83 -16.28 14.25
CA ASP A 252 11.98 -17.46 14.18
C ASP A 252 11.14 -17.65 15.46
N GLY A 253 11.70 -17.36 16.64
CA GLY A 253 10.95 -17.29 17.88
C GLY A 253 9.84 -16.25 17.82
N LEU A 254 10.12 -15.06 17.27
CA LEU A 254 9.16 -13.95 17.24
C LEU A 254 7.98 -14.29 16.33
N ARG A 255 8.24 -14.88 15.16
CA ARG A 255 7.18 -15.38 14.27
C ARG A 255 6.28 -16.39 15.00
N ARG A 256 6.86 -17.36 15.71
CA ARG A 256 6.07 -18.36 16.47
C ARG A 256 5.25 -17.72 17.60
N ALA A 257 5.84 -16.80 18.35
CA ALA A 257 5.19 -16.16 19.50
C ALA A 257 4.02 -15.23 19.11
N LEU A 258 4.09 -14.67 17.89
CA LEU A 258 3.15 -13.66 17.36
C LEU A 258 2.23 -14.22 16.25
N ALA A 259 2.39 -15.49 15.88
CA ALA A 259 1.59 -16.14 14.85
C ALA A 259 0.11 -16.29 15.24
N ASN A 260 -0.18 -16.42 16.54
CA ASN A 260 -1.54 -16.63 17.04
C ASN A 260 -1.79 -15.67 18.22
N GLY A 261 -2.55 -14.61 17.96
CA GLY A 261 -2.76 -13.52 18.90
C GLY A 261 -1.62 -12.51 18.93
N THR A 262 -1.88 -11.37 19.56
CA THR A 262 -0.90 -10.29 19.69
C THR A 262 -0.15 -10.32 21.00
N LYS A 263 1.06 -9.75 21.03
CA LYS A 263 1.81 -9.45 22.27
C LYS A 263 2.51 -8.11 22.18
N ARG A 264 2.69 -7.45 23.31
CA ARG A 264 3.55 -6.26 23.41
C ARG A 264 4.99 -6.66 23.73
N LEU A 265 5.93 -5.76 23.48
CA LEU A 265 7.35 -6.00 23.76
C LEU A 265 7.62 -6.46 25.22
N PRO A 266 7.02 -5.86 26.27
CA PRO A 266 7.21 -6.34 27.65
C PRO A 266 6.72 -7.77 27.90
N GLU A 267 5.76 -8.26 27.12
CA GLU A 267 5.27 -9.64 27.24
C GLU A 267 6.19 -10.61 26.48
N ILE A 268 6.72 -10.17 25.34
CA ILE A 268 7.64 -10.98 24.50
C ILE A 268 8.93 -11.28 25.26
N VAL A 269 9.53 -10.28 25.92
CA VAL A 269 10.80 -10.45 26.65
C VAL A 269 10.70 -11.49 27.77
N GLU A 270 9.49 -11.72 28.29
CA GLU A 270 9.19 -12.70 29.33
C GLU A 270 8.94 -14.12 28.79
N LEU A 271 9.06 -14.38 27.49
CA LEU A 271 8.90 -15.73 26.93
C LEU A 271 10.27 -16.40 26.72
N THR A 272 10.31 -17.73 26.77
CA THR A 272 11.47 -18.51 26.32
C THR A 272 11.46 -18.59 24.79
N PRO A 273 12.60 -18.36 24.09
CA PRO A 273 13.96 -18.15 24.59
C PRO A 273 14.37 -16.68 24.83
N PHE A 274 13.46 -15.71 24.71
CA PHE A 274 13.78 -14.29 24.75
C PHE A 274 14.26 -13.79 26.11
N ARG A 275 13.84 -14.41 27.23
CA ARG A 275 14.33 -14.05 28.58
C ARG A 275 15.86 -14.01 28.69
N ALA A 276 16.57 -14.82 27.91
CA ALA A 276 18.03 -14.89 27.91
C ALA A 276 18.70 -13.86 26.98
N GLN A 277 17.91 -13.08 26.23
CA GLN A 277 18.41 -12.12 25.23
C GLN A 277 18.24 -10.68 25.72
N LYS A 278 19.06 -9.77 25.17
CA LYS A 278 18.93 -8.34 25.45
C LYS A 278 17.62 -7.80 24.88
N ARG A 279 16.90 -6.98 25.67
CA ARG A 279 15.64 -6.34 25.27
C ARG A 279 15.77 -5.54 23.98
N GLU A 280 16.89 -4.83 23.81
CA GLU A 280 17.18 -4.02 22.63
C GLU A 280 17.32 -4.89 21.37
N ALA A 281 17.91 -6.08 21.49
CA ALA A 281 18.05 -7.01 20.38
C ALA A 281 16.68 -7.56 19.94
N ILE A 282 15.80 -7.87 20.90
CA ILE A 282 14.43 -8.31 20.62
C ILE A 282 13.62 -7.18 19.95
N ALA A 283 13.73 -5.95 20.47
CA ALA A 283 13.06 -4.78 19.90
C ALA A 283 13.53 -4.48 18.47
N GLN A 284 14.84 -4.57 18.22
CA GLN A 284 15.40 -4.40 16.88
C GLN A 284 14.94 -5.50 15.91
N ALA A 285 14.90 -6.75 16.35
CA ALA A 285 14.39 -7.85 15.53
C ALA A 285 12.89 -7.68 15.21
N LEU A 286 12.09 -7.28 16.20
CA LEU A 286 10.67 -6.95 16.03
C LEU A 286 10.47 -5.83 15.00
N GLN A 287 11.31 -4.79 15.05
CA GLN A 287 11.31 -3.71 14.08
C GLN A 287 11.65 -4.20 12.66
N PHE A 288 12.65 -5.06 12.48
CA PHE A 288 12.96 -5.65 11.17
C PHE A 288 11.80 -6.50 10.64
N LEU A 289 11.16 -7.33 11.48
CA LEU A 289 9.98 -8.08 11.08
C LEU A 289 8.82 -7.15 10.67
N ALA A 290 8.68 -5.99 11.32
CA ALA A 290 7.71 -4.97 10.93
C ALA A 290 8.04 -4.29 9.60
N ILE A 291 9.31 -3.97 9.36
CA ILE A 291 9.78 -3.45 8.05
C ILE A 291 9.48 -4.45 6.93
N GLY A 292 9.68 -5.74 7.19
CA GLY A 292 9.37 -6.82 6.26
C GLY A 292 7.89 -7.18 6.16
N ASN A 293 7.00 -6.48 6.87
CA ASN A 293 5.55 -6.77 6.94
C ASN A 293 5.22 -8.22 7.38
N GLN A 294 6.14 -8.87 8.11
CA GLN A 294 5.96 -10.22 8.65
C GLN A 294 5.23 -10.16 10.00
N VAL A 295 5.49 -9.10 10.76
CA VAL A 295 4.78 -8.75 11.98
C VAL A 295 4.23 -7.34 11.79
N VAL A 296 3.04 -7.04 12.32
CA VAL A 296 2.40 -5.74 12.15
C VAL A 296 1.81 -5.26 13.47
N PRO A 297 1.67 -3.93 13.66
CA PRO A 297 0.93 -3.39 14.78
C PRO A 297 -0.56 -3.71 14.66
N PHE A 298 -1.21 -3.94 15.79
CA PHE A 298 -2.65 -4.13 15.92
C PHE A 298 -3.26 -2.98 16.73
N ALA A 299 -4.46 -2.55 16.35
CA ALA A 299 -5.23 -1.55 17.08
C ALA A 299 -5.74 -2.10 18.41
N HIS A 300 -6.08 -3.39 18.45
CA HIS A 300 -6.58 -4.08 19.63
C HIS A 300 -5.82 -5.38 19.86
N ALA A 301 -5.60 -5.72 21.13
CA ALA A 301 -5.00 -7.00 21.47
C ALA A 301 -5.94 -8.16 21.09
N THR A 302 -5.37 -9.22 20.51
CA THR A 302 -6.10 -10.44 20.13
C THR A 302 -5.51 -11.67 20.81
N THR A 303 -6.33 -12.71 20.92
CA THR A 303 -5.89 -14.06 21.31
C THR A 303 -5.99 -15.00 20.12
N ALA A 304 -5.36 -16.17 20.24
CA ALA A 304 -5.52 -17.22 19.25
C ALA A 304 -7.01 -17.57 19.06
N ALA A 305 -7.43 -17.71 17.80
CA ALA A 305 -8.75 -18.19 17.44
C ALA A 305 -8.68 -19.63 16.91
N SER A 306 -9.77 -20.37 17.05
CA SER A 306 -9.91 -21.71 16.46
C SER A 306 -10.49 -21.62 15.05
N ALA A 307 -10.09 -22.55 14.18
CA ALA A 307 -10.69 -22.66 12.87
C ALA A 307 -12.18 -23.06 12.98
N SER A 308 -12.97 -22.66 11.99
CA SER A 308 -14.35 -23.10 11.82
C SER A 308 -14.59 -23.52 10.38
N GLU A 309 -15.50 -24.47 10.16
CA GLU A 309 -15.93 -24.88 8.82
C GLU A 309 -17.16 -24.11 8.32
N ASP A 310 -17.83 -23.41 9.23
CA ASP A 310 -18.96 -22.52 9.00
C ASP A 310 -18.69 -21.17 9.68
N TRP A 311 -18.98 -20.08 8.98
CA TRP A 311 -18.64 -18.73 9.42
C TRP A 311 -19.64 -17.72 8.89
N ASP A 312 -19.67 -16.55 9.52
CA ASP A 312 -20.32 -15.35 9.02
C ASP A 312 -19.30 -14.22 8.80
N ILE A 313 -19.69 -13.20 8.05
CA ILE A 313 -18.92 -11.97 7.83
C ILE A 313 -19.59 -10.87 8.67
N PRO A 314 -19.09 -10.60 9.89
CA PRO A 314 -19.83 -9.79 10.87
C PRO A 314 -19.92 -8.32 10.45
N LEU A 315 -18.94 -7.81 9.70
CA LEU A 315 -18.92 -6.41 9.27
C LEU A 315 -19.80 -6.19 8.04
N PRO A 316 -20.85 -5.34 8.12
CA PRO A 316 -21.71 -5.03 6.97
C PRO A 316 -20.94 -4.48 5.77
N LEU A 317 -19.88 -3.69 6.01
CA LEU A 317 -19.05 -3.14 4.94
C LEU A 317 -18.21 -4.22 4.24
N ASN A 318 -17.67 -5.20 4.98
CA ASN A 318 -16.99 -6.33 4.34
C ASN A 318 -17.97 -7.14 3.48
N ARG A 319 -19.18 -7.42 3.99
CA ARG A 319 -20.22 -8.09 3.22
C ARG A 319 -20.53 -7.31 1.94
N ARG A 320 -20.73 -5.98 2.03
CA ARG A 320 -20.98 -5.12 0.87
C ARG A 320 -19.84 -5.15 -0.16
N LEU A 321 -18.58 -5.07 0.28
CA LEU A 321 -17.41 -5.11 -0.60
C LEU A 321 -17.25 -6.45 -1.31
N LEU A 322 -17.69 -7.54 -0.69
CA LEU A 322 -17.68 -8.88 -1.27
C LEU A 322 -18.83 -9.09 -2.25
N THR A 323 -20.04 -8.67 -1.89
CA THR A 323 -21.23 -8.79 -2.74
C THR A 323 -21.15 -7.88 -3.97
N ASP A 324 -20.61 -6.67 -3.83
CA ASP A 324 -20.51 -5.68 -4.91
C ASP A 324 -19.11 -5.05 -4.97
N PRO A 325 -18.12 -5.75 -5.55
CA PRO A 325 -16.74 -5.27 -5.60
C PRO A 325 -16.60 -4.02 -6.46
N VAL A 326 -15.93 -3.00 -5.93
CA VAL A 326 -15.77 -1.68 -6.56
C VAL A 326 -14.91 -1.71 -7.83
N ASN A 327 -14.08 -2.75 -8.01
CA ASN A 327 -13.18 -2.89 -9.17
C ASN A 327 -13.11 -4.35 -9.67
N ARG A 328 -12.17 -4.68 -10.55
CA ARG A 328 -11.91 -6.04 -11.06
C ARG A 328 -10.51 -6.59 -10.72
N ASP A 329 -9.82 -5.98 -9.76
CA ASP A 329 -8.44 -6.32 -9.39
C ASP A 329 -8.33 -7.78 -8.90
N ALA A 330 -7.17 -8.42 -8.99
CA ALA A 330 -7.04 -9.83 -8.56
C ALA A 330 -7.35 -10.09 -7.06
N SER A 331 -7.39 -9.02 -6.25
CA SER A 331 -7.61 -9.08 -4.80
C SER A 331 -8.69 -8.10 -4.35
N ILE A 332 -9.26 -8.36 -3.17
CA ILE A 332 -10.21 -7.50 -2.45
C ILE A 332 -9.58 -7.13 -1.10
N MET A 333 -9.83 -5.90 -0.65
CA MET A 333 -9.44 -5.42 0.68
C MET A 333 -10.62 -5.56 1.64
N LEU A 334 -10.44 -6.35 2.71
CA LEU A 334 -11.44 -6.54 3.76
C LEU A 334 -10.98 -5.87 5.05
N LEU A 335 -11.86 -5.17 5.73
CA LEU A 335 -11.56 -4.49 6.98
C LEU A 335 -11.33 -5.50 8.10
N SER A 336 -10.27 -5.28 8.88
CA SER A 336 -9.96 -6.00 10.11
C SER A 336 -10.06 -5.03 11.30
N PRO A 337 -11.10 -5.17 12.15
CA PRO A 337 -11.22 -4.36 13.37
C PRO A 337 -10.02 -4.53 14.30
N ALA A 338 -9.53 -5.77 14.45
CA ALA A 338 -8.39 -6.08 15.30
C ALA A 338 -7.13 -5.30 14.90
N ARG A 339 -6.87 -5.19 13.59
CA ARG A 339 -5.74 -4.42 13.07
C ARG A 339 -5.99 -2.92 13.01
N GLY A 340 -7.25 -2.51 12.89
CA GLY A 340 -7.62 -1.12 12.57
C GLY A 340 -7.32 -0.73 11.12
N CYS A 341 -7.10 -1.70 10.23
CA CYS A 341 -6.85 -1.47 8.81
C CYS A 341 -7.35 -2.66 7.96
N ALA A 342 -7.17 -2.61 6.64
CA ALA A 342 -7.60 -3.67 5.75
C ALA A 342 -6.58 -4.82 5.63
N THR A 343 -7.08 -6.04 5.42
CA THR A 343 -6.33 -7.20 4.96
C THR A 343 -6.63 -7.46 3.48
N VAL A 344 -5.63 -7.91 2.74
CA VAL A 344 -5.75 -8.22 1.31
C VAL A 344 -6.09 -9.69 1.13
N MET A 345 -7.08 -9.99 0.31
CA MET A 345 -7.53 -11.36 0.03
C MET A 345 -7.66 -11.58 -1.48
N PRO A 346 -7.15 -12.70 -2.03
CA PRO A 346 -7.42 -13.06 -3.42
C PRO A 346 -8.92 -13.16 -3.71
N ARG A 347 -9.35 -12.79 -4.92
CA ARG A 347 -10.78 -12.83 -5.28
C ARG A 347 -11.43 -14.20 -5.20
N GLY A 348 -10.69 -15.25 -5.57
CA GLY A 348 -11.19 -16.62 -5.47
C GLY A 348 -11.54 -16.98 -4.03
N ASP A 349 -10.61 -16.72 -3.12
CA ASP A 349 -10.77 -16.91 -1.68
C ASP A 349 -11.96 -16.10 -1.15
N ALA A 350 -12.06 -14.82 -1.53
CA ALA A 350 -13.14 -13.93 -1.16
C ALA A 350 -14.52 -14.42 -1.61
N LEU A 351 -14.62 -14.98 -2.82
CA LEU A 351 -15.86 -15.55 -3.35
C LEU A 351 -16.29 -16.80 -2.55
N VAL A 352 -15.34 -17.69 -2.24
CA VAL A 352 -15.62 -18.87 -1.41
C VAL A 352 -16.03 -18.45 0.00
N LEU A 353 -15.36 -17.46 0.58
CA LEU A 353 -15.66 -16.90 1.89
C LEU A 353 -17.10 -16.38 1.96
N LEU A 354 -17.50 -15.58 0.96
CA LEU A 354 -18.85 -15.01 0.85
C LEU A 354 -19.90 -16.11 0.69
N ALA A 355 -19.68 -17.06 -0.21
CA ALA A 355 -20.68 -18.07 -0.51
C ALA A 355 -20.94 -19.03 0.66
N VAL A 356 -19.90 -19.38 1.44
CA VAL A 356 -20.05 -20.13 2.69
C VAL A 356 -20.84 -19.31 3.71
N ALA A 357 -20.53 -18.02 3.86
CA ALA A 357 -21.22 -17.15 4.80
C ALA A 357 -22.70 -16.95 4.46
N GLU A 358 -23.07 -16.83 3.19
CA GLU A 358 -24.46 -16.59 2.80
C GLU A 358 -25.31 -17.85 2.72
N ALA A 359 -24.74 -18.97 2.27
CA ALA A 359 -25.49 -20.20 2.08
C ALA A 359 -24.63 -21.46 2.30
N PRO A 360 -24.32 -21.86 3.54
CA PRO A 360 -23.40 -22.98 3.80
C PRO A 360 -23.80 -24.27 3.08
N GLY A 361 -25.10 -24.59 3.06
CA GLY A 361 -25.63 -25.79 2.38
C GLY A 361 -25.65 -25.72 0.84
N ARG A 362 -25.45 -24.53 0.26
CA ARG A 362 -25.46 -24.29 -1.20
C ARG A 362 -24.26 -23.46 -1.68
N ALA A 363 -23.20 -23.39 -0.87
CA ALA A 363 -22.10 -22.45 -1.09
C ALA A 363 -21.41 -22.65 -2.46
N VAL A 364 -21.25 -23.89 -2.90
CA VAL A 364 -20.67 -24.22 -4.21
C VAL A 364 -21.50 -23.62 -5.35
N ASP A 365 -22.83 -23.79 -5.29
CA ASP A 365 -23.75 -23.32 -6.32
C ASP A 365 -23.90 -21.80 -6.27
N LEU A 366 -23.98 -21.20 -5.08
CA LEU A 366 -24.03 -19.75 -4.93
C LEU A 366 -22.74 -19.08 -5.45
N ALA A 367 -21.57 -19.66 -5.16
CA ALA A 367 -20.31 -19.19 -5.72
C ALA A 367 -20.28 -19.28 -7.26
N TRP A 368 -20.91 -20.31 -7.85
CA TRP A 368 -21.05 -20.42 -9.29
C TRP A 368 -21.91 -19.27 -9.83
N ASP A 369 -23.08 -19.05 -9.23
CA ASP A 369 -24.02 -18.03 -9.69
C ASP A 369 -23.37 -16.63 -9.64
N TYR A 370 -22.58 -16.36 -8.60
CA TYR A 370 -21.78 -15.14 -8.49
C TYR A 370 -20.68 -15.01 -9.54
N ALA A 371 -19.93 -16.08 -9.80
CA ALA A 371 -18.89 -16.12 -10.81
C ALA A 371 -19.46 -15.93 -12.22
N GLU A 372 -20.58 -16.60 -12.52
CA GLU A 372 -21.26 -16.55 -13.82
C GLU A 372 -21.84 -15.16 -14.12
N ALA A 373 -22.47 -14.53 -13.13
CA ALA A 373 -23.05 -13.19 -13.26
C ALA A 373 -21.98 -12.13 -13.57
N ARG A 374 -20.76 -12.30 -13.04
CA ARG A 374 -19.64 -11.35 -13.20
C ARG A 374 -18.64 -11.76 -14.27
N LYS A 375 -18.79 -12.95 -14.86
CA LYS A 375 -17.76 -13.60 -15.71
C LYS A 375 -16.39 -13.62 -15.03
N ALA A 376 -16.39 -13.85 -13.72
CA ALA A 376 -15.22 -13.85 -12.85
C ALA A 376 -15.07 -15.23 -12.21
N TRP A 377 -14.41 -16.14 -12.92
CA TRP A 377 -14.32 -17.55 -12.56
C TRP A 377 -13.23 -17.81 -11.52
N LEU A 378 -13.44 -18.84 -10.70
CA LEU A 378 -12.40 -19.34 -9.79
C LEU A 378 -11.16 -19.80 -10.58
N PRO A 379 -9.95 -19.64 -10.04
CA PRO A 379 -8.75 -20.19 -10.67
C PRO A 379 -8.83 -21.72 -10.68
N GLY A 380 -8.79 -22.33 -11.87
CA GLY A 380 -8.59 -23.77 -12.03
C GLY A 380 -7.10 -24.10 -12.19
N ARG A 381 -6.78 -25.40 -12.30
CA ARG A 381 -5.38 -25.87 -12.36
C ARG A 381 -4.57 -25.35 -13.55
N SER A 382 -5.21 -25.16 -14.70
CA SER A 382 -4.55 -24.71 -15.95
C SER A 382 -5.26 -23.53 -16.61
N ALA A 383 -6.55 -23.34 -16.32
CA ALA A 383 -7.38 -22.28 -16.88
C ALA A 383 -8.47 -21.91 -15.86
N PRO A 384 -9.13 -20.74 -16.01
CA PRO A 384 -10.27 -20.39 -15.18
C PRO A 384 -11.38 -21.46 -15.23
N ALA A 385 -12.00 -21.73 -14.09
CA ALA A 385 -13.01 -22.78 -13.92
C ALA A 385 -14.37 -22.38 -14.50
N THR A 386 -14.51 -22.47 -15.83
CA THR A 386 -15.68 -22.02 -16.59
C THR A 386 -16.78 -23.07 -16.75
N THR A 387 -16.59 -24.29 -16.25
CA THR A 387 -17.58 -25.37 -16.25
C THR A 387 -17.98 -25.72 -14.82
N ARG A 388 -19.21 -26.23 -14.60
CA ARG A 388 -19.72 -26.58 -13.26
C ARG A 388 -18.80 -27.58 -12.54
N ASP A 389 -18.27 -28.56 -13.26
CA ASP A 389 -17.36 -29.57 -12.68
C ASP A 389 -16.01 -28.96 -12.28
N ALA A 390 -15.41 -28.15 -13.16
CA ALA A 390 -14.16 -27.45 -12.86
C ALA A 390 -14.34 -26.49 -11.67
N HIS A 391 -15.48 -25.80 -11.60
CA HIS A 391 -15.80 -24.88 -10.50
C HIS A 391 -15.97 -25.63 -9.18
N ARG A 392 -16.69 -26.76 -9.16
CA ARG A 392 -16.82 -27.59 -7.96
C ARG A 392 -15.46 -28.05 -7.45
N ALA A 393 -14.56 -28.46 -8.35
CA ALA A 393 -13.20 -28.86 -7.99
C ALA A 393 -12.38 -27.68 -7.43
N ALA A 394 -12.39 -26.53 -8.10
CA ALA A 394 -11.68 -25.31 -7.68
C ALA A 394 -12.21 -24.78 -6.34
N PHE A 395 -13.53 -24.75 -6.16
CA PHE A 395 -14.18 -24.35 -4.91
C PHE A 395 -13.72 -25.25 -3.76
N ALA A 396 -13.72 -26.57 -3.96
CA ALA A 396 -13.30 -27.52 -2.92
C ALA A 396 -11.81 -27.35 -2.56
N GLU A 397 -10.95 -27.03 -3.53
CA GLU A 397 -9.53 -26.77 -3.30
C GLU A 397 -9.30 -25.48 -2.49
N ILE A 398 -9.94 -24.39 -2.90
CA ILE A 398 -9.87 -23.10 -2.18
C ILE A 398 -10.48 -23.23 -0.79
N ARG A 399 -11.63 -23.90 -0.63
CA ARG A 399 -12.23 -24.11 0.70
C ARG A 399 -11.29 -24.90 1.60
N ARG A 400 -10.62 -25.94 1.09
CA ARG A 400 -9.63 -26.71 1.88
C ARG A 400 -8.42 -25.87 2.28
N SER A 401 -7.96 -24.94 1.44
CA SER A 401 -6.83 -24.07 1.78
C SER A 401 -7.22 -22.96 2.77
N LEU A 402 -8.47 -22.52 2.74
CA LEU A 402 -9.02 -21.56 3.71
C LEU A 402 -9.26 -22.19 5.08
N VAL A 403 -9.94 -23.34 5.12
CA VAL A 403 -10.27 -24.05 6.37
C VAL A 403 -8.98 -24.43 7.11
N GLY A 404 -8.94 -24.17 8.41
CA GLY A 404 -7.74 -24.35 9.25
C GLY A 404 -7.12 -23.02 9.62
N ALA A 405 -5.80 -22.89 9.40
CA ALA A 405 -5.02 -21.75 9.90
C ALA A 405 -5.45 -20.40 9.30
N ARG A 406 -5.86 -20.35 8.03
CA ARG A 406 -6.30 -19.11 7.38
C ARG A 406 -7.64 -18.61 7.92
N ILE A 407 -8.65 -19.48 8.07
CA ILE A 407 -9.91 -19.08 8.71
C ILE A 407 -9.69 -18.72 10.18
N ALA A 408 -8.89 -19.48 10.93
CA ALA A 408 -8.53 -19.11 12.31
C ALA A 408 -7.91 -17.70 12.36
N LYS A 409 -7.00 -17.38 11.42
CA LYS A 409 -6.42 -16.05 11.31
C LYS A 409 -7.46 -14.99 10.94
N LEU A 410 -8.38 -15.26 10.02
CA LEU A 410 -9.45 -14.31 9.67
C LEU A 410 -10.43 -14.07 10.84
N ILE A 411 -10.67 -15.07 11.69
CA ILE A 411 -11.43 -14.94 12.94
C ILE A 411 -10.68 -14.05 13.93
N GLU A 412 -9.38 -14.32 14.16
CA GLU A 412 -8.53 -13.47 15.01
C GLU A 412 -8.54 -12.00 14.52
N LEU A 413 -8.50 -11.80 13.21
CA LEU A 413 -8.54 -10.48 12.58
C LEU A 413 -9.93 -9.80 12.64
N GLY A 414 -10.98 -10.52 13.05
CA GLY A 414 -12.36 -10.05 13.06
C GLY A 414 -12.97 -9.84 11.66
N VAL A 415 -12.38 -10.46 10.63
CA VAL A 415 -12.87 -10.40 9.25
C VAL A 415 -14.06 -11.35 9.06
N VAL A 416 -14.01 -12.49 9.74
CA VAL A 416 -15.11 -13.46 9.85
C VAL A 416 -15.34 -13.83 11.32
N ALA A 417 -16.48 -14.43 11.62
CA ALA A 417 -16.82 -14.97 12.92
C ALA A 417 -17.35 -16.40 12.77
N PRO A 418 -17.07 -17.33 13.70
CA PRO A 418 -17.72 -18.63 13.70
C PRO A 418 -19.24 -18.45 13.85
N ARG A 419 -20.00 -19.32 13.18
CA ARG A 419 -21.46 -19.35 13.27
C ARG A 419 -21.96 -20.16 14.46
#